data_AF-A0A0Q7E4G7-F1
#
_entry.id   AF-A0A0Q7E4G7-F1
#
_cell.length_a   1.000
_cell.length_b   1.000
_cell.length_c   1.000
_cell.angle_alpha   90.00
_cell.angle_beta   90.00
_cell.angle_gamma   90.00
#
_symmetry.space_group_name_H-M   'P 1'
#
loop_
_entity.id
_entity.type
_entity.pdbx_description
1 polymer ?
#
loop_
_entity_poly.entity_id
_entity_poly.type
_entity_poly.pdbx_seq_one_letter_code
_entity_poly.pdbx_strand_id
1 'polypeptide(L)'
;MEAFRARFRERCAVDLVALESLWRDGVRSGDDLRVLAHGLAGSGGTFGFPAVSKAAALVDDALTDGRQPSDADMIALLSVLRETIS
;
A
#
# COMPACT_ATOMS: atom_id res chain seq x y z
N MET A 1 -16.74 12.34 -8.66
CA MET A 1 -16.11 11.36 -7.73
C MET A 1 -15.56 10.14 -8.46
N GLU A 2 -16.24 9.63 -9.50
CA GLU A 2 -15.79 8.43 -10.23
C GLU A 2 -14.42 8.58 -10.92
N ALA A 3 -14.10 9.74 -11.49
CA ALA A 3 -12.79 10.00 -12.09
C ALA A 3 -11.62 9.90 -11.08
N PHE A 4 -11.84 10.28 -9.82
CA PHE A 4 -10.84 10.15 -8.76
C PHE A 4 -10.65 8.69 -8.32
N ARG A 5 -11.74 7.91 -8.29
CA ARG A 5 -11.65 6.46 -8.05
C ARG A 5 -10.88 5.74 -9.15
N ALA A 6 -11.14 6.07 -10.41
CA ALA A 6 -10.43 5.48 -11.55
C ALA A 6 -8.91 5.76 -11.46
N ARG A 7 -8.55 7.04 -11.25
CA ARG A 7 -7.15 7.44 -11.10
C ARG A 7 -6.47 6.81 -9.89
N PHE A 8 -7.20 6.61 -8.80
CA PHE A 8 -6.69 5.90 -7.64
C PHE A 8 -6.44 4.41 -7.93
N ARG A 9 -7.32 3.74 -8.69
CA ARG A 9 -7.07 2.36 -9.14
C ARG A 9 -5.82 2.25 -10.02
N GLU A 10 -5.64 3.17 -10.96
CA GLU A 10 -4.43 3.23 -11.79
C GLU A 10 -3.18 3.37 -10.92
N ARG A 11 -3.24 4.26 -9.92
CA ARG A 11 -2.16 4.39 -8.93
C ARG A 11 -1.94 3.10 -8.13
N CYS A 12 -2.99 2.45 -7.64
CA CYS A 12 -2.89 1.18 -6.91
C CYS A 12 -2.19 0.11 -7.74
N ALA A 13 -2.41 0.07 -9.07
CA ALA A 13 -1.73 -0.88 -9.94
C ALA A 13 -0.21 -0.61 -10.02
N VAL A 14 0.19 0.67 -10.10
CA VAL A 14 1.60 1.06 -10.09
C VAL A 14 2.24 0.78 -8.72
N ASP A 15 1.58 1.18 -7.64
CA ASP A 15 2.07 1.00 -6.27
C ASP A 15 2.17 -0.51 -5.93
N LEU A 16 1.23 -1.34 -6.41
CA LEU A 16 1.29 -2.80 -6.25
C LEU A 16 2.56 -3.38 -6.87
N VAL A 17 2.86 -3.05 -8.13
CA VAL A 17 4.05 -3.56 -8.82
C VAL A 17 5.34 -3.14 -8.10
N ALA A 18 5.41 -1.89 -7.64
CA ALA A 18 6.56 -1.38 -6.89
C ALA A 18 6.73 -2.13 -5.55
N LEU A 19 5.64 -2.29 -4.79
CA LEU A 19 5.65 -3.02 -3.51
C LEU A 19 6.05 -4.49 -3.70
N GLU A 20 5.55 -5.16 -4.73
CA GLU A 20 5.92 -6.54 -5.04
C GLU A 20 7.39 -6.69 -5.41
N SER A 21 7.96 -5.73 -6.17
CA SER A 21 9.39 -5.76 -6.50
C SER A 21 10.24 -5.58 -5.24
N LEU A 22 9.96 -4.53 -4.46
CA LEU A 22 10.68 -4.27 -3.21
C LEU A 22 10.62 -5.47 -2.26
N TRP A 23 9.43 -6.08 -2.13
CA TRP A 23 9.26 -7.24 -1.27
C TRP A 23 10.02 -8.48 -1.78
N ARG A 24 10.02 -8.71 -3.10
CA ARG A 24 10.77 -9.80 -3.73
C ARG A 24 12.28 -9.62 -3.57
N ASP A 25 12.77 -8.38 -3.69
CA ASP A 25 14.18 -8.03 -3.60
C ASP A 25 14.72 -8.04 -2.15
N GLY A 26 13.87 -8.43 -1.18
CA GLY A 26 14.26 -8.54 0.22
C GLY A 26 14.26 -7.20 0.96
N VAL A 27 13.73 -6.14 0.36
CA VAL A 27 13.56 -4.86 1.03
C VAL A 27 12.45 -4.99 2.07
N ARG A 28 12.81 -4.82 3.35
CA ARG A 28 11.89 -4.92 4.50
C ARG A 28 11.73 -3.61 5.26
N SER A 29 12.55 -2.63 4.96
CA SER A 29 12.51 -1.29 5.56
C SER A 29 13.21 -0.32 4.60
N GLY A 30 12.87 0.96 4.68
CA GLY A 30 13.44 1.99 3.82
C GLY A 30 12.43 3.07 3.48
N ASP A 31 12.95 4.21 3.00
CA ASP A 31 12.12 5.37 2.69
C ASP A 31 11.16 5.09 1.53
N ASP A 32 11.60 4.36 0.50
CA ASP A 32 10.76 3.99 -0.65
C ASP A 32 9.52 3.18 -0.24
N LEU A 33 9.70 2.14 0.59
CA LEU A 33 8.60 1.31 1.08
C LEU A 33 7.64 2.12 1.95
N ARG A 34 8.19 3.00 2.81
CA ARG A 34 7.42 3.88 3.69
C ARG A 34 6.60 4.89 2.88
N VAL A 35 7.18 5.55 1.89
CA VAL A 35 6.50 6.54 1.05
C VAL A 35 5.33 5.91 0.30
N LEU A 36 5.49 4.70 -0.23
CA LEU A 36 4.41 3.95 -0.89
C LEU A 36 3.28 3.62 0.11
N ALA A 37 3.62 3.04 1.27
CA ALA A 37 2.65 2.69 2.30
C ALA A 37 1.90 3.93 2.84
N HIS A 38 2.64 4.99 3.17
CA HIS A 38 2.09 6.26 3.64
C HIS A 38 1.12 6.88 2.62
N GLY A 39 1.54 6.88 1.35
CA GLY A 39 0.72 7.39 0.25
C GLY A 39 -0.61 6.66 0.12
N LEU A 40 -0.60 5.33 0.17
CA LEU A 40 -1.80 4.48 0.13
C LEU A 40 -2.67 4.65 1.38
N ALA A 41 -2.07 4.76 2.56
CA ALA A 41 -2.75 4.99 3.82
C ALA A 41 -3.55 6.30 3.80
N GLY A 42 -2.93 7.41 3.36
CA GLY A 42 -3.57 8.73 3.33
C GLY A 42 -4.60 8.92 2.22
N SER A 43 -4.41 8.26 1.07
CA SER A 43 -5.28 8.47 -0.10
C SER A 43 -6.44 7.47 -0.23
N GLY A 44 -6.28 6.25 0.27
CA GLY A 44 -7.32 5.21 0.15
C GLY A 44 -8.65 5.61 0.81
N GLY A 45 -8.63 6.20 2.00
CA GLY A 45 -9.85 6.65 2.69
C GLY A 45 -10.57 7.76 1.93
N THR A 46 -9.80 8.73 1.43
CA THR A 46 -10.31 9.89 0.67
C THR A 46 -11.00 9.50 -0.63
N PHE A 47 -10.51 8.47 -1.31
CA PHE A 47 -11.04 8.03 -2.60
C PHE A 47 -12.04 6.86 -2.50
N GLY A 48 -12.41 6.44 -1.29
CA GLY A 48 -13.43 5.43 -1.04
C GLY A 48 -12.94 3.98 -1.08
N PHE A 49 -11.66 3.76 -0.77
CA PHE A 49 -11.00 2.47 -0.60
C PHE A 49 -10.48 2.31 0.85
N PRO A 50 -11.38 2.23 1.85
CA PRO A 50 -10.99 2.17 3.25
C PRO A 50 -10.17 0.91 3.60
N ALA A 51 -10.40 -0.19 2.89
CA ALA A 51 -9.61 -1.42 3.07
C ALA A 51 -8.14 -1.22 2.68
N VAL A 52 -7.87 -0.55 1.54
CA VAL A 52 -6.50 -0.21 1.11
C VAL A 52 -5.84 0.69 2.13
N SER A 53 -6.54 1.74 2.56
CA SER A 53 -6.03 2.69 3.56
C SER A 53 -5.68 1.99 4.88
N LYS A 54 -6.56 1.12 5.38
CA LYS A 54 -6.33 0.38 6.62
C LYS A 54 -5.15 -0.57 6.52
N ALA A 55 -5.05 -1.36 5.45
CA ALA A 55 -3.95 -2.30 5.26
C ALA A 55 -2.61 -1.56 5.11
N ALA A 56 -2.58 -0.46 4.35
CA ALA A 56 -1.40 0.35 4.16
C ALA A 56 -0.95 1.05 5.45
N ALA A 57 -1.89 1.47 6.31
CA ALA A 57 -1.58 2.10 7.58
C ALA A 57 -0.84 1.15 8.55
N LEU A 58 -1.14 -0.16 8.54
CA LEU A 58 -0.41 -1.14 9.36
C LEU A 58 1.06 -1.24 8.94
N VAL A 59 1.31 -1.21 7.63
CA VAL A 59 2.67 -1.22 7.08
C VAL A 59 3.39 0.11 7.36
N ASP A 60 2.71 1.24 7.16
CA ASP A 60 3.25 2.59 7.42
C ASP A 60 3.61 2.80 8.90
N ASP A 61 2.77 2.34 9.82
CA ASP A 61 3.00 2.41 11.27
C ASP A 61 4.26 1.65 11.67
N ALA A 62 4.40 0.40 11.21
CA ALA A 62 5.58 -0.40 11.47
C ALA A 62 6.86 0.30 10.98
N LEU A 63 6.84 0.83 9.76
CA LEU A 63 7.98 1.54 9.16
C LEU A 63 8.30 2.86 9.86
N THR A 64 7.27 3.58 10.32
CA THR A 64 7.41 4.84 11.07
C THR A 64 8.04 4.61 12.44
N ASP A 65 7.71 3.50 13.10
CA ASP A 65 8.37 3.05 14.33
C ASP A 65 9.78 2.49 14.13
N GLY A 66 10.29 2.48 12.90
CA GLY A 66 11.58 1.86 12.57
C GLY A 66 11.57 0.34 12.67
N ARG A 67 10.39 -0.28 12.70
CA ARG A 67 10.19 -1.72 12.66
C ARG A 67 10.01 -2.18 11.21
N GLN A 68 10.17 -3.49 11.01
CA GLN A 68 9.81 -4.12 9.74
C GLN A 68 8.34 -4.55 9.80
N PRO A 69 7.54 -4.32 8.76
CA PRO A 69 6.19 -4.85 8.67
C PRO A 69 6.26 -6.38 8.62
N SER A 70 5.26 -7.04 9.21
CA SER A 70 5.21 -8.51 9.17
C SER A 70 4.88 -9.01 7.76
N ASP A 71 5.25 -10.25 7.44
CA ASP A 71 4.84 -10.89 6.19
C ASP A 71 3.32 -10.90 6.03
N ALA A 72 2.57 -11.07 7.13
CA ALA A 72 1.12 -11.05 7.13
C ALA A 72 0.55 -9.69 6.74
N ASP A 73 1.10 -8.59 7.27
CA ASP A 73 0.66 -7.22 6.95
C ASP A 73 0.94 -6.90 5.47
N MET A 74 2.11 -7.31 4.97
CA MET A 74 2.47 -7.12 3.57
C MET A 74 1.60 -7.95 2.63
N ILE A 75 1.36 -9.22 2.94
CA ILE A 75 0.46 -10.07 2.15
C ILE A 75 -0.95 -9.47 2.13
N ALA A 76 -1.45 -9.01 3.28
CA ALA A 76 -2.76 -8.38 3.37
C ALA A 76 -2.86 -7.11 2.49
N LEU A 77 -1.85 -6.23 2.54
CA LEU A 77 -1.79 -5.04 1.68
C LEU A 77 -1.80 -5.41 0.20
N LEU A 78 -0.94 -6.35 -0.22
CA LEU A 78 -0.84 -6.79 -1.61
C LEU A 78 -2.15 -7.43 -2.11
N SER A 79 -2.81 -8.25 -1.28
CA SER A 79 -4.12 -8.84 -1.59
C SER A 79 -5.19 -7.77 -1.81
N VAL A 80 -5.31 -6.81 -0.90
CA VAL A 80 -6.32 -5.76 -0.99
C VAL A 80 -6.07 -4.85 -2.21
N LEU A 81 -4.82 -4.57 -2.56
CA LEU A 81 -4.48 -3.84 -3.78
C LEU A 81 -4.89 -4.62 -5.03
N ARG A 82 -4.63 -5.93 -5.09
CA ARG A 82 -5.03 -6.82 -6.20
C ARG A 82 -6.55 -6.86 -6.39
N GLU A 83 -7.31 -6.96 -5.30
CA GLU A 83 -8.79 -6.93 -5.35
C GLU A 83 -9.32 -5.56 -5.81
N THR A 84 -8.60 -4.48 -5.50
CA THR A 84 -9.03 -3.11 -5.85
C THR A 84 -8.87 -2.79 -7.34
N ILE A 85 -7.88 -3.41 -7.98
CA ILE A 85 -7.54 -3.21 -9.40
C ILE A 85 -8.22 -4.20 -10.35
N SER A 86 -8.77 -5.30 -9.82
CA SER A 86 -9.55 -6.28 -10.58
C SER A 86 -10.93 -5.76 -10.97
#